data_AF-R2S380-F1
#
_entry.id   AF-R2S380-F1
#
_cell.length_a   1.000
_cell.length_b   1.000
_cell.length_c   1.000
_cell.angle_alpha   90.00
_cell.angle_beta   90.00
_cell.angle_gamma   90.00
#
_symmetry.space_group_name_H-M   'P 1'
#
loop_
_entity.id
_entity.type
_entity.pdbx_description
1 polymer ?
#
loop_
_entity_poly.entity_id
_entity_poly.type
_entity_poly.pdbx_seq_one_letter_code
_entity_poly.pdbx_strand_id
1 'polypeptide(L)'
;MMKSSLLSICRLINTMNPTLTEPQNSVVAVNIDREAIEEIRKRKGIPIRTLERKINLSKSRYYRWLRYQTDLPLELVMGLKKVLNMSDRELLNLFVSSTDEQIQMLGLVIYTSLSNKERECKQFLTLRKSLEKFRNASEDNISYKLILTYADLVVHCCYGNDSSQEVNQIADYFSSIDYFTMFDILLYLATLRVNLNFSCSSSVMEKESIILENSILKKFLKNQSNEWKDILIGCVIDLSLCFVDMNNHKQAIKLLNKATSILKQQHGENLQTKEIFQFLAYLYVKKDISSEDVVIQKIKSDMSNSSFYLPRNEFDFFKNLTIKEKCVFE
;
A
#
# COMPACT_ATOMS: atom_id res chain seq x y z
N MET A 1 -24.85 -2.05 5.74
CA MET A 1 -23.54 -2.17 6.41
C MET A 1 -22.52 -1.45 5.53
N MET A 2 -21.97 -0.31 5.97
CA MET A 2 -20.90 0.35 5.20
C MET A 2 -19.63 -0.47 5.33
N LYS A 3 -19.19 -1.10 4.24
CA LYS A 3 -17.83 -1.63 4.15
C LYS A 3 -16.89 -0.43 4.25
N SER A 4 -16.06 -0.37 5.29
CA SER A 4 -15.11 0.74 5.45
C SER A 4 -13.92 0.52 4.54
N SER A 5 -13.58 1.52 3.74
CA SER A 5 -12.33 1.56 2.99
C SER A 5 -11.12 1.65 3.94
N LEU A 6 -9.94 1.29 3.46
CA LEU A 6 -8.65 1.46 4.15
C LEU A 6 -7.93 2.67 3.53
N LEU A 7 -7.50 3.63 4.37
CA LEU A 7 -6.84 4.85 3.90
C LEU A 7 -5.50 4.54 3.23
N SER A 8 -4.74 3.58 3.78
CA SER A 8 -3.50 3.07 3.17
C SER A 8 -3.70 2.64 1.72
N ILE A 9 -4.81 1.94 1.44
CA ILE A 9 -5.16 1.44 0.12
C ILE A 9 -5.62 2.57 -0.80
N CYS A 10 -6.42 3.51 -0.29
CA CYS A 10 -6.80 4.71 -1.05
C CYS A 10 -5.54 5.46 -1.54
N ARG A 11 -4.57 5.68 -0.65
CA ARG A 11 -3.30 6.33 -0.96
C ARG A 11 -2.46 5.52 -1.94
N LEU A 12 -2.32 4.22 -1.71
CA LEU A 12 -1.60 3.33 -2.62
C LEU A 12 -2.17 3.40 -4.04
N ILE A 13 -3.49 3.36 -4.20
CA ILE A 13 -4.16 3.47 -5.50
C ILE A 13 -3.88 4.84 -6.13
N ASN A 14 -4.01 5.94 -5.39
CA ASN A 14 -3.73 7.27 -5.92
C ASN A 14 -2.28 7.42 -6.41
N THR A 15 -1.34 6.82 -5.68
CA THR A 15 0.09 6.92 -5.98
C THR A 15 0.51 5.98 -7.11
N MET A 16 0.03 4.73 -7.10
CA MET A 16 0.62 3.65 -7.92
C MET A 16 -0.32 3.10 -9.00
N ASN A 17 -1.63 3.24 -8.86
CA ASN A 17 -2.58 2.72 -9.85
C ASN A 17 -3.87 3.57 -9.95
N PRO A 18 -3.77 4.87 -10.28
CA PRO A 18 -4.91 5.79 -10.26
C PRO A 18 -5.95 5.48 -11.33
N THR A 19 -5.56 4.77 -12.39
CA THR A 19 -6.44 4.33 -13.48
C THR A 19 -7.26 3.09 -13.14
N LEU A 20 -6.98 2.44 -11.99
CA LEU A 20 -7.60 1.19 -11.58
C LEU A 20 -7.48 0.11 -12.66
N THR A 21 -6.32 -0.01 -13.28
CA THR A 21 -6.05 -0.99 -14.34
C THR A 21 -5.34 -2.20 -13.76
N GLU A 22 -5.67 -3.40 -14.25
CA GLU A 22 -4.93 -4.61 -13.86
C GLU A 22 -3.46 -4.47 -14.29
N PRO A 23 -2.49 -4.65 -13.37
CA PRO A 23 -1.08 -4.56 -13.72
C PRO A 23 -0.69 -5.73 -14.65
N GLN A 24 0.18 -5.45 -15.61
CA GLN A 24 0.72 -6.49 -16.50
C GLN A 24 1.89 -7.19 -15.82
N ASN A 25 1.95 -8.51 -15.90
CA ASN A 25 3.07 -9.27 -15.37
C ASN A 25 4.32 -9.07 -16.25
N SER A 26 5.39 -8.51 -15.70
CA SER A 26 6.59 -8.17 -16.45
C SER A 26 7.89 -8.53 -15.71
N VAL A 27 8.92 -8.88 -16.48
CA VAL A 27 10.23 -9.26 -15.96
C VAL A 27 11.10 -8.01 -15.87
N VAL A 28 11.76 -7.80 -14.72
CA VAL A 28 12.62 -6.63 -14.42
C VAL A 28 13.55 -6.25 -15.58
N ALA A 29 14.12 -7.24 -16.27
CA ALA A 29 15.08 -6.99 -17.34
C ALA A 29 14.44 -6.37 -18.59
N VAL A 30 13.17 -6.66 -18.88
CA VAL A 30 12.43 -6.14 -20.05
C VAL A 30 11.95 -4.70 -19.83
N ASN A 31 11.96 -4.21 -18.59
CA ASN A 31 11.27 -2.98 -18.21
C ASN A 31 12.13 -1.72 -18.20
N ILE A 32 13.44 -1.77 -18.44
CA ILE A 32 14.25 -0.55 -18.51
C ILE A 32 14.16 0.04 -19.92
N ASP A 33 13.88 1.33 -20.03
CA ASP A 33 13.93 2.09 -21.27
C ASP A 33 15.38 2.20 -21.77
N ARG A 34 15.78 1.17 -22.53
CA ARG A 34 17.14 1.03 -23.08
C ARG A 34 17.42 2.11 -24.12
N GLU A 35 16.39 2.59 -24.82
CA GLU A 35 16.51 3.63 -25.85
C GLU A 35 16.79 4.99 -25.23
N ALA A 36 16.06 5.37 -24.18
CA ALA A 36 16.32 6.59 -23.43
C ALA A 36 17.73 6.60 -22.82
N ILE A 37 18.21 5.46 -22.31
CA ILE A 37 19.60 5.33 -21.80
C ILE A 37 20.63 5.60 -22.91
N GLU A 38 20.42 5.04 -24.10
CA GLU A 38 21.30 5.28 -25.26
C GLU A 38 21.23 6.73 -25.73
N GLU A 39 20.06 7.35 -25.68
CA GLU A 39 19.89 8.77 -26.00
C GLU A 39 20.65 9.67 -25.03
N ILE A 40 20.51 9.44 -23.72
CA ILE A 40 21.26 10.16 -22.68
C ILE A 40 22.76 10.02 -22.92
N ARG A 41 23.25 8.79 -23.19
CA ARG A 41 24.67 8.53 -23.47
C ARG A 41 25.16 9.34 -24.67
N LYS A 42 24.42 9.28 -25.79
CA LYS A 42 24.76 9.99 -27.03
C LYS A 42 24.78 11.50 -26.83
N ARG A 43 23.74 12.06 -26.19
CA ARG A 43 23.63 13.50 -25.93
C ARG A 43 24.71 14.01 -24.97
N LYS A 44 25.15 13.20 -24.01
CA LYS A 44 26.30 13.51 -23.13
C LYS A 44 27.66 13.29 -23.80
N GLY A 45 27.70 12.83 -25.06
CA GLY A 45 28.94 12.60 -25.80
C GLY A 45 29.81 11.48 -25.21
N ILE A 46 29.24 10.56 -24.42
CA ILE A 46 30.01 9.52 -23.73
C ILE A 46 30.31 8.37 -24.71
N PRO A 47 31.58 8.13 -25.10
CA PRO A 47 31.89 7.07 -26.05
C PRO A 47 31.76 5.70 -25.37
N ILE A 48 31.38 4.67 -26.13
CA ILE A 48 31.17 3.31 -25.59
C ILE A 48 32.45 2.72 -24.98
N ARG A 49 33.63 3.09 -25.50
CA ARG A 49 34.93 2.72 -24.89
C ARG A 49 35.03 3.15 -23.42
N THR A 50 34.32 4.20 -23.02
CA THR A 50 34.25 4.62 -21.61
C THR A 50 33.47 3.62 -20.76
N LEU A 51 32.41 3.01 -21.29
CA LEU A 51 31.64 1.98 -20.58
C LEU A 51 32.51 0.74 -20.36
N GLU A 52 33.22 0.31 -21.39
CA GLU A 52 34.15 -0.83 -21.31
C GLU A 52 35.24 -0.57 -20.27
N ARG A 53 35.89 0.60 -20.31
CA ARG A 53 36.96 0.96 -19.37
C ARG A 53 36.48 1.15 -17.93
N LYS A 54 35.31 1.77 -17.70
CA LYS A 54 34.87 2.16 -16.35
C LYS A 54 34.04 1.08 -15.64
N ILE A 55 33.27 0.30 -16.38
CA ILE A 55 32.31 -0.66 -15.80
C ILE A 55 32.42 -2.06 -16.40
N ASN A 56 33.49 -2.32 -17.18
CA ASN A 56 33.74 -3.61 -17.83
C ASN A 56 32.57 -4.09 -18.72
N LEU A 57 31.84 -3.14 -19.31
CA LEU A 57 30.74 -3.43 -20.21
C LEU A 57 31.23 -3.37 -21.66
N SER A 58 31.49 -4.53 -22.26
CA SER A 58 31.97 -4.62 -23.64
C SER A 58 31.00 -4.00 -24.63
N LYS A 59 31.55 -3.45 -25.73
CA LYS A 59 30.76 -2.87 -26.83
C LYS A 59 29.70 -3.83 -27.37
N SER A 60 30.08 -5.10 -27.55
CA SER A 60 29.16 -6.15 -28.05
C SER A 60 28.00 -6.38 -27.09
N ARG A 61 28.28 -6.57 -25.79
CA ARG A 61 27.23 -6.81 -24.78
C ARG A 61 26.30 -5.61 -24.64
N TYR A 62 26.84 -4.38 -24.68
CA TYR A 62 26.04 -3.16 -24.62
C TYR A 62 25.00 -3.10 -25.75
N TYR A 63 25.42 -3.32 -27.00
CA TYR A 63 24.50 -3.27 -28.14
C TYR A 63 23.52 -4.44 -28.19
N ARG A 64 23.94 -5.64 -27.77
CA ARG A 64 23.03 -6.79 -27.63
C ARG A 64 21.96 -6.49 -26.58
N TRP A 65 22.34 -5.86 -25.47
CA TRP A 65 21.38 -5.39 -24.47
C TRP A 65 20.46 -4.30 -25.03
N LEU A 66 20.96 -3.26 -25.70
CA LEU A 66 20.08 -2.25 -26.33
C LEU A 66 19.03 -2.85 -27.28
N ARG A 67 19.35 -3.98 -27.93
CA ARG A 67 18.47 -4.68 -28.88
C ARG A 67 17.62 -5.80 -28.27
N TYR A 68 17.49 -5.85 -26.94
CA TYR A 68 16.72 -6.89 -26.23
C TYR A 68 17.22 -8.33 -26.47
N GLN A 69 18.49 -8.51 -26.85
CA GLN A 69 19.07 -9.84 -27.13
C GLN A 69 19.72 -10.48 -25.90
N THR A 70 20.06 -9.68 -24.90
CA THR A 70 20.67 -10.12 -23.63
C THR A 70 20.27 -9.19 -22.51
N ASP A 71 20.31 -9.68 -21.28
CA ASP A 71 20.13 -8.86 -20.09
C ASP A 71 21.46 -8.43 -19.47
N LEU A 72 21.41 -7.32 -18.73
CA LEU A 72 22.53 -6.83 -17.95
C LEU A 72 22.32 -7.19 -16.47
N PRO A 73 23.37 -7.72 -15.81
CA PRO A 73 23.41 -7.75 -14.35
C PRO A 73 23.17 -6.36 -13.75
N LEU A 74 22.51 -6.31 -12.60
CA LEU A 74 22.15 -5.05 -11.94
C LEU A 74 23.38 -4.18 -11.67
N GLU A 75 24.52 -4.77 -11.37
CA GLU A 75 25.79 -4.08 -11.14
C GLU A 75 26.21 -3.26 -12.36
N LEU A 76 25.98 -3.77 -13.57
CA LEU A 76 26.28 -3.06 -14.82
C LEU A 76 25.26 -1.95 -15.09
N VAL A 77 23.99 -2.15 -14.74
CA VAL A 77 22.97 -1.10 -14.82
C VAL A 77 23.30 0.05 -13.85
N MET A 78 23.69 -0.27 -12.62
CA MET A 78 24.17 0.72 -11.64
C MET A 78 25.48 1.38 -12.08
N GLY A 79 26.34 0.64 -12.77
CA GLY A 79 27.52 1.17 -13.45
C GLY A 79 27.15 2.20 -14.52
N LEU A 80 26.16 1.89 -15.37
CA LEU A 80 25.65 2.81 -16.39
C LEU A 80 25.10 4.08 -15.74
N LYS A 81 24.28 3.97 -14.69
CA LYS A 81 23.80 5.11 -13.90
C LYS A 81 24.95 6.03 -13.48
N LYS A 82 26.01 5.46 -12.89
CA LYS A 82 27.19 6.23 -12.46
C LYS A 82 27.92 6.90 -13.62
N VAL A 83 28.14 6.19 -14.74
CA VAL A 83 28.85 6.76 -15.90
C VAL A 83 28.02 7.86 -16.57
N LEU A 84 26.70 7.71 -16.58
CA LEU A 84 25.76 8.69 -17.12
C LEU A 84 25.46 9.82 -16.15
N ASN A 85 26.02 9.86 -14.94
CA ASN A 85 25.73 10.84 -13.89
C ASN A 85 24.21 11.01 -13.66
N MET A 86 23.50 9.89 -13.52
CA MET A 86 22.08 9.88 -13.17
C MET A 86 21.92 9.69 -11.66
N SER A 87 20.93 10.37 -11.08
CA SER A 87 20.44 10.09 -9.73
C SER A 87 19.69 8.75 -9.68
N ASP A 88 19.48 8.21 -8.48
CA ASP A 88 18.65 7.00 -8.31
C ASP A 88 17.22 7.22 -8.80
N ARG A 89 16.67 8.43 -8.63
CA ARG A 89 15.32 8.77 -9.09
C ARG A 89 15.22 8.80 -10.61
N GLU A 90 16.19 9.39 -11.29
CA GLU A 90 16.22 9.39 -12.76
C GLU A 90 16.34 7.97 -13.32
N LEU A 91 17.15 7.12 -12.68
CA LEU A 91 17.23 5.71 -13.06
C LEU A 91 15.89 4.99 -12.86
N LEU A 92 15.23 5.22 -11.73
CA LEU A 92 13.91 4.63 -11.45
C LEU A 92 12.85 5.07 -12.46
N ASN A 93 12.89 6.32 -12.92
CA ASN A 93 11.96 6.83 -13.95
C ASN A 93 12.16 6.19 -15.33
N LEU A 94 13.29 5.52 -15.56
CA LEU A 94 13.54 4.78 -16.81
C LEU A 94 12.92 3.39 -16.80
N PHE A 95 12.34 2.93 -15.68
CA PHE A 95 11.57 1.69 -15.69
C PHE A 95 10.18 1.96 -16.27
N VAL A 96 9.91 1.40 -17.46
CA VAL A 96 8.69 1.56 -18.28
C VAL A 96 7.44 1.04 -17.57
N SER A 97 7.59 0.02 -16.73
CA SER A 97 6.55 -0.48 -15.83
C SER A 97 7.13 -0.65 -14.42
N SER A 98 6.32 -0.30 -13.41
CA SER A 98 6.64 -0.57 -12.02
C SER A 98 6.72 -2.09 -11.81
N THR A 99 7.82 -2.56 -11.25
CA THR A 99 7.97 -3.96 -10.79
C THR A 99 7.11 -4.27 -9.54
N ASP A 100 6.26 -3.32 -9.14
CA ASP A 100 5.36 -3.37 -8.00
C ASP A 100 4.02 -4.07 -8.31
N GLU A 101 3.98 -4.91 -9.36
CA GLU A 101 2.77 -5.57 -9.86
C GLU A 101 2.00 -6.32 -8.77
N GLN A 102 2.70 -7.01 -7.88
CA GLN A 102 2.09 -7.77 -6.79
C GLN A 102 1.38 -6.86 -5.79
N ILE A 103 2.01 -5.76 -5.38
CA ILE A 103 1.40 -4.82 -4.41
C ILE A 103 0.32 -3.97 -5.08
N GLN A 104 0.46 -3.65 -6.36
CA GLN A 104 -0.60 -3.00 -7.15
C GLN A 104 -1.81 -3.90 -7.33
N MET A 105 -1.61 -5.19 -7.63
CA MET A 105 -2.70 -6.15 -7.75
C MET A 105 -3.40 -6.36 -6.42
N LEU A 106 -2.64 -6.53 -5.33
CA LEU A 106 -3.18 -6.60 -3.97
C LEU A 106 -4.01 -5.34 -3.65
N GLY A 107 -3.43 -4.15 -3.87
CA GLY A 107 -4.10 -2.88 -3.64
C GLY A 107 -5.41 -2.74 -4.42
N LEU A 108 -5.41 -3.12 -5.69
CA LEU A 108 -6.58 -3.06 -6.57
C LEU A 108 -7.69 -4.02 -6.12
N VAL A 109 -7.32 -5.26 -5.75
CA VAL A 109 -8.27 -6.25 -5.22
C VAL A 109 -8.87 -5.75 -3.90
N ILE A 110 -8.05 -5.27 -2.96
CA ILE A 110 -8.56 -4.74 -1.68
C ILE A 110 -9.49 -3.55 -1.92
N TYR A 111 -9.06 -2.56 -2.70
CA TYR A 111 -9.82 -1.34 -2.99
C TYR A 111 -11.20 -1.66 -3.56
N THR A 112 -11.24 -2.49 -4.60
CA THR A 112 -12.50 -2.85 -5.27
C THR A 112 -13.40 -3.73 -4.41
N SER A 113 -12.83 -4.60 -3.57
CA SER A 113 -13.57 -5.51 -2.68
C SER A 113 -14.30 -4.80 -1.52
N LEU A 114 -13.75 -3.69 -1.05
CA LEU A 114 -14.29 -2.88 0.06
C LEU A 114 -15.23 -1.76 -0.43
N SER A 115 -15.38 -1.60 -1.74
CA SER A 115 -16.25 -0.58 -2.31
C SER A 115 -17.73 -0.95 -2.24
N ASN A 116 -18.58 0.08 -2.18
CA ASN A 116 -20.03 -0.04 -2.31
C ASN A 116 -20.52 0.30 -3.74
N LYS A 117 -19.63 0.66 -4.67
CA LYS A 117 -20.01 1.05 -6.03
C LYS A 117 -20.11 -0.18 -6.94
N GLU A 118 -21.23 -0.30 -7.65
CA GLU A 118 -21.50 -1.45 -8.55
C GLU A 118 -20.38 -1.70 -9.57
N ARG A 119 -19.84 -0.63 -10.17
CA ARG A 119 -18.72 -0.72 -11.12
C ARG A 119 -17.48 -1.38 -10.51
N GLU A 120 -17.12 -0.99 -9.28
CA GLU A 120 -15.96 -1.49 -8.57
C GLU A 120 -16.20 -2.95 -8.11
N CYS A 121 -17.42 -3.31 -7.73
CA CYS A 121 -17.80 -4.71 -7.46
C CYS A 121 -17.67 -5.62 -8.70
N LYS A 122 -18.13 -5.17 -9.88
CA LYS A 122 -17.96 -5.93 -11.14
C LYS A 122 -16.49 -6.12 -11.48
N GLN A 123 -15.68 -5.09 -11.23
CA GLN A 123 -14.25 -5.16 -11.43
C GLN A 123 -13.59 -6.15 -10.47
N PHE A 124 -13.94 -6.13 -9.19
CA PHE A 124 -13.46 -7.10 -8.19
C PHE A 124 -13.69 -8.55 -8.64
N LEU A 125 -14.90 -8.89 -9.09
CA LEU A 125 -15.22 -10.23 -9.58
C LEU A 125 -14.41 -10.61 -10.83
N THR A 126 -14.13 -9.64 -11.70
CA THR A 126 -13.29 -9.85 -12.89
C THR A 126 -11.84 -10.15 -12.50
N LEU A 127 -11.28 -9.37 -11.57
CA LEU A 127 -9.92 -9.54 -11.05
C LEU A 127 -9.77 -10.89 -10.32
N ARG A 128 -10.75 -11.27 -9.50
CA ARG A 128 -10.75 -12.60 -8.86
C ARG A 128 -10.69 -13.71 -9.91
N LYS A 129 -11.48 -13.61 -10.97
CA LYS A 129 -11.46 -14.58 -12.08
C LYS A 129 -10.12 -14.64 -12.80
N SER A 130 -9.42 -13.51 -12.98
CA SER A 130 -8.09 -13.50 -13.60
C SER A 130 -7.03 -14.15 -12.71
N LEU A 131 -7.19 -14.07 -11.39
CA LEU A 131 -6.32 -14.68 -10.40
C LEU A 131 -6.49 -16.19 -10.24
N GLU A 132 -7.61 -16.79 -10.67
CA GLU A 132 -7.88 -18.24 -10.56
C GLU A 132 -6.76 -19.12 -11.11
N LYS A 133 -6.04 -18.63 -12.13
CA LYS A 133 -4.86 -19.32 -12.70
C LYS A 133 -3.75 -19.60 -11.67
N PHE A 134 -3.73 -18.87 -10.54
CA PHE A 134 -2.76 -19.02 -9.46
C PHE A 134 -3.23 -19.90 -8.30
N ARG A 135 -4.44 -20.48 -8.35
CA ARG A 135 -4.97 -21.34 -7.26
C ARG A 135 -4.02 -22.49 -6.89
N ASN A 136 -3.42 -23.10 -7.91
CA ASN A 136 -2.47 -24.21 -7.79
C ASN A 136 -1.02 -23.77 -8.05
N ALA A 137 -0.71 -22.47 -7.87
CA ALA A 137 0.63 -21.95 -8.05
C ALA A 137 1.66 -22.65 -7.15
N SER A 138 2.87 -22.87 -7.70
CA SER A 138 4.07 -23.26 -6.96
C SER A 138 4.58 -22.11 -6.07
N GLU A 139 5.61 -22.38 -5.27
CA GLU A 139 6.23 -21.40 -4.35
C GLU A 139 6.58 -20.06 -5.02
N ASP A 140 7.00 -20.08 -6.29
CA ASP A 140 7.40 -18.90 -7.06
C ASP A 140 6.29 -17.83 -7.22
N ASN A 141 5.02 -18.20 -7.04
CA ASN A 141 3.87 -17.30 -7.21
C ASN A 141 2.99 -17.22 -5.95
N ILE A 142 3.57 -17.45 -4.78
CA ILE A 142 2.84 -17.46 -3.50
C ILE A 142 2.09 -16.13 -3.24
N SER A 143 2.64 -14.98 -3.66
CA SER A 143 1.98 -13.67 -3.49
C SER A 143 0.63 -13.60 -4.21
N TYR A 144 0.54 -14.09 -5.45
CA TYR A 144 -0.71 -14.10 -6.20
C TYR A 144 -1.71 -15.11 -5.64
N LYS A 145 -1.21 -16.24 -5.11
CA LYS A 145 -2.04 -17.21 -4.39
C LYS A 145 -2.65 -16.57 -3.13
N LEU A 146 -1.87 -15.82 -2.35
CA LEU A 146 -2.37 -15.08 -1.17
C LEU A 146 -3.41 -14.01 -1.55
N ILE A 147 -3.19 -13.27 -2.65
CA ILE A 147 -4.18 -12.31 -3.15
C ILE A 147 -5.49 -13.02 -3.52
N LEU A 148 -5.42 -14.18 -4.18
CA LEU A 148 -6.59 -15.00 -4.50
C LEU A 148 -7.28 -15.51 -3.24
N THR A 149 -6.54 -16.02 -2.25
CA THR A 149 -7.09 -16.47 -0.96
C THR A 149 -7.83 -15.34 -0.25
N TYR A 150 -7.28 -14.11 -0.25
CA TYR A 150 -7.99 -12.93 0.27
C TYR A 150 -9.26 -12.61 -0.54
N ALA A 151 -9.22 -12.71 -1.87
CA ALA A 151 -10.40 -12.46 -2.70
C ALA A 151 -11.50 -13.50 -2.45
N ASP A 152 -11.13 -14.78 -2.29
CA ASP A 152 -12.03 -15.87 -1.91
C ASP A 152 -12.64 -15.64 -0.52
N LEU A 153 -11.83 -15.22 0.46
CA LEU A 153 -12.29 -14.83 1.79
C LEU A 153 -13.41 -13.78 1.71
N VAL A 154 -13.19 -12.69 0.97
CA VAL A 154 -14.20 -11.62 0.85
C VAL A 154 -15.48 -12.14 0.21
N VAL A 155 -15.37 -12.97 -0.84
CA VAL A 155 -16.52 -13.57 -1.51
C VAL A 155 -17.30 -14.47 -0.54
N HIS A 156 -16.64 -15.39 0.16
CA HIS A 156 -17.28 -16.28 1.12
C HIS A 156 -17.98 -15.51 2.23
N CYS A 157 -17.32 -14.49 2.81
CA CYS A 157 -17.95 -13.62 3.81
C CYS A 157 -19.18 -12.88 3.27
N CYS A 158 -19.14 -12.38 2.03
CA CYS A 158 -20.27 -11.66 1.43
C CYS A 158 -21.49 -12.57 1.17
N TYR A 159 -21.26 -13.85 0.87
CA TYR A 159 -22.33 -14.82 0.63
C TYR A 159 -22.75 -15.59 1.89
N GLY A 160 -22.12 -15.34 3.04
CA GLY A 160 -22.41 -16.04 4.29
C GLY A 160 -21.91 -17.50 4.32
N ASN A 161 -20.92 -17.82 3.49
CA ASN A 161 -20.30 -19.14 3.45
C ASN A 161 -19.21 -19.26 4.54
N ASP A 162 -18.82 -20.50 4.85
CA ASP A 162 -17.66 -20.74 5.71
C ASP A 162 -16.39 -20.17 5.06
N SER A 163 -15.68 -19.35 5.83
CA SER A 163 -14.43 -18.66 5.43
C SER A 163 -13.23 -19.11 6.26
N SER A 164 -13.42 -20.13 7.11
CA SER A 164 -12.39 -20.64 8.03
C SER A 164 -11.12 -21.09 7.30
N GLN A 165 -11.28 -21.70 6.12
CA GLN A 165 -10.16 -22.17 5.32
C GLN A 165 -9.26 -21.02 4.84
N GLU A 166 -9.84 -19.97 4.25
CA GLU A 166 -9.05 -18.85 3.75
C GLU A 166 -8.41 -18.05 4.88
N VAL A 167 -9.13 -17.86 5.99
CA VAL A 167 -8.60 -17.21 7.19
C VAL A 167 -7.40 -17.98 7.74
N ASN A 168 -7.49 -19.31 7.85
CA ASN A 168 -6.40 -20.14 8.36
C ASN A 168 -5.20 -20.12 7.42
N GLN A 169 -5.40 -20.21 6.10
CA GLN A 169 -4.30 -20.13 5.13
C GLN A 169 -3.52 -18.81 5.24
N ILE A 170 -4.22 -17.69 5.40
CA ILE A 170 -3.57 -16.38 5.57
C ILE A 170 -2.89 -16.29 6.94
N ALA A 171 -3.51 -16.80 8.01
CA ALA A 171 -2.92 -16.81 9.35
C ALA A 171 -1.66 -17.69 9.43
N ASP A 172 -1.67 -18.86 8.80
CA ASP A 172 -0.53 -19.78 8.71
C ASP A 172 0.64 -19.11 7.99
N TYR A 173 0.36 -18.36 6.91
CA TYR A 173 1.38 -17.54 6.25
C TYR A 173 2.01 -16.53 7.21
N PHE A 174 1.20 -15.75 7.93
CA PHE A 174 1.73 -14.75 8.87
C PHE A 174 2.49 -15.38 10.05
N SER A 175 2.07 -16.57 10.50
CA SER A 175 2.77 -17.34 11.54
C SER A 175 4.12 -17.87 11.06
N SER A 176 4.32 -18.01 9.74
CA SER A 176 5.54 -18.56 9.13
C SER A 176 6.61 -17.52 8.82
N ILE A 177 6.31 -16.22 8.93
CA ILE A 177 7.24 -15.14 8.54
C ILE A 177 7.72 -14.33 9.74
N ASP A 178 9.01 -14.00 9.75
CA ASP A 178 9.62 -13.19 10.82
C ASP A 178 9.70 -11.69 10.47
N TYR A 179 9.40 -11.33 9.23
CA TYR A 179 9.53 -9.96 8.74
C TYR A 179 8.39 -9.56 7.80
N PHE A 180 7.78 -8.42 8.09
CA PHE A 180 6.70 -7.88 7.30
C PHE A 180 7.23 -6.89 6.26
N THR A 181 6.98 -7.15 4.99
CA THR A 181 7.09 -6.22 3.86
C THR A 181 5.87 -5.29 3.79
N MET A 182 5.82 -4.36 2.83
CA MET A 182 4.63 -3.53 2.62
C MET A 182 3.45 -4.36 2.12
N PHE A 183 3.70 -5.37 1.28
CA PHE A 183 2.67 -6.32 0.84
C PHE A 183 2.01 -6.99 2.04
N ASP A 184 2.82 -7.50 2.97
CA ASP A 184 2.35 -8.21 4.16
C ASP A 184 1.51 -7.31 5.07
N ILE A 185 1.96 -6.07 5.29
CA ILE A 185 1.23 -5.08 6.10
C ILE A 185 -0.16 -4.81 5.51
N LEU A 186 -0.25 -4.58 4.20
CA LEU A 186 -1.50 -4.27 3.53
C LEU A 186 -2.45 -5.47 3.50
N LEU A 187 -1.93 -6.66 3.20
CA LEU A 187 -2.71 -7.90 3.22
C LEU A 187 -3.25 -8.18 4.62
N TYR A 188 -2.43 -7.98 5.64
CA TYR A 188 -2.83 -8.18 7.03
C TYR A 188 -3.94 -7.21 7.43
N LEU A 189 -3.77 -5.91 7.16
CA LEU A 189 -4.77 -4.89 7.49
C LEU A 189 -6.10 -5.16 6.77
N ALA A 190 -6.05 -5.57 5.50
CA ALA A 190 -7.23 -5.94 4.73
C ALA A 190 -7.94 -7.17 5.30
N THR A 191 -7.19 -8.22 5.62
CA THR A 191 -7.73 -9.46 6.21
C THR A 191 -8.35 -9.17 7.57
N LEU A 192 -7.66 -8.41 8.42
CA LEU A 192 -8.15 -8.00 9.73
C LEU A 192 -9.44 -7.18 9.61
N ARG A 193 -9.49 -6.26 8.65
CA ARG A 193 -10.67 -5.44 8.38
C ARG A 193 -11.86 -6.28 7.94
N VAL A 194 -11.66 -7.26 7.07
CA VAL A 194 -12.71 -8.21 6.64
C VAL A 194 -13.20 -9.03 7.83
N ASN A 195 -12.29 -9.59 8.63
CA ASN A 195 -12.64 -10.36 9.82
C ASN A 195 -13.50 -9.55 10.80
N LEU A 196 -13.15 -8.29 11.05
CA LEU A 196 -13.92 -7.39 11.91
C LEU A 196 -15.31 -7.07 11.33
N ASN A 197 -15.39 -6.81 10.02
CA ASN A 197 -16.66 -6.47 9.36
C ASN A 197 -17.66 -7.63 9.34
N PHE A 198 -17.17 -8.86 9.23
CA PHE A 198 -18.00 -10.07 9.10
C PHE A 198 -17.97 -10.98 10.35
N SER A 199 -17.31 -10.54 11.43
CA SER A 199 -17.15 -11.30 12.68
C SER A 199 -16.55 -12.71 12.46
N CYS A 200 -15.60 -12.83 11.53
CA CYS A 200 -14.88 -14.08 11.30
C CYS A 200 -13.99 -14.41 12.51
N SER A 201 -14.00 -15.65 12.98
CA SER A 201 -13.19 -16.06 14.13
C SER A 201 -11.72 -16.22 13.74
N SER A 202 -10.86 -15.28 14.13
CA SER A 202 -9.40 -15.44 14.02
C SER A 202 -8.67 -14.79 15.20
N SER A 203 -8.60 -15.52 16.31
CA SER A 203 -7.87 -15.05 17.49
C SER A 203 -6.35 -14.89 17.26
N VAL A 204 -5.80 -15.53 16.22
CA VAL A 204 -4.37 -15.48 15.89
C VAL A 204 -4.00 -14.11 15.32
N MET A 205 -4.76 -13.65 14.32
CA MET A 205 -4.57 -12.32 13.71
C MET A 205 -4.81 -11.19 14.72
N GLU A 206 -5.69 -11.35 15.69
CA GLU A 206 -5.84 -10.33 16.73
C GLU A 206 -4.63 -10.27 17.66
N LYS A 207 -4.06 -11.43 18.04
CA LYS A 207 -2.88 -11.52 18.91
C LYS A 207 -1.61 -10.98 18.24
N GLU A 208 -1.45 -11.23 16.95
CA GLU A 208 -0.27 -10.80 16.18
C GLU A 208 -0.31 -9.32 15.76
N SER A 209 -1.43 -8.62 16.00
CA SER A 209 -1.58 -7.19 15.69
C SER A 209 -0.51 -6.30 16.35
N ILE A 210 0.08 -6.74 17.47
CA ILE A 210 1.21 -6.07 18.14
C ILE A 210 2.50 -6.20 17.30
N ILE A 211 2.72 -7.35 16.66
CA ILE A 211 3.87 -7.58 15.76
C ILE A 211 3.74 -6.68 14.53
N LEU A 212 2.53 -6.56 13.99
CA LEU A 212 2.22 -5.63 12.91
C LEU A 212 2.49 -4.17 13.34
N GLU A 213 1.99 -3.75 14.51
CA GLU A 213 2.22 -2.41 15.06
C GLU A 213 3.71 -2.06 15.07
N ASN A 214 4.54 -2.96 15.61
CA ASN A 214 5.98 -2.78 15.69
C ASN A 214 6.63 -2.73 14.30
N SER A 215 6.16 -3.55 13.36
CA SER A 215 6.66 -3.57 11.98
C SER A 215 6.36 -2.26 11.24
N ILE A 216 5.14 -1.74 11.37
CA ILE A 216 4.74 -0.44 10.80
C ILE A 216 5.60 0.67 11.40
N LEU A 217 5.72 0.75 12.73
CA LEU A 217 6.50 1.80 13.39
C LEU A 217 8.00 1.74 13.04
N LYS A 218 8.58 0.53 12.91
CA LYS A 218 9.97 0.37 12.44
C LYS A 218 10.17 0.89 11.02
N LYS A 219 9.22 0.62 10.10
CA LYS A 219 9.30 1.14 8.73
C LYS A 219 9.09 2.65 8.69
N PHE A 220 8.22 3.16 9.55
CA PHE A 220 7.94 4.59 9.70
C PHE A 220 9.14 5.37 10.24
N LEU A 221 9.92 4.78 11.16
CA LEU A 221 11.18 5.32 11.67
C LEU A 221 12.28 5.42 10.60
N LYS A 222 12.32 4.49 9.65
CA LYS A 222 13.27 4.54 8.54
C LYS A 222 12.84 5.67 7.60
N ASN A 223 13.75 6.57 7.23
CA ASN A 223 13.46 7.71 6.36
C ASN A 223 13.05 7.22 4.96
N GLN A 224 11.75 6.96 4.76
CA GLN A 224 11.19 6.47 3.50
C GLN A 224 11.06 7.60 2.46
N SER A 225 10.84 7.24 1.19
CA SER A 225 10.36 8.22 0.21
C SER A 225 9.02 8.81 0.65
N ASN A 226 8.71 10.02 0.19
CA ASN A 226 7.47 10.73 0.55
C ASN A 226 6.22 9.87 0.24
N GLU A 227 6.21 9.17 -0.89
CA GLU A 227 5.10 8.30 -1.33
C GLU A 227 4.79 7.17 -0.34
N TRP A 228 5.81 6.40 0.05
CA TRP A 228 5.65 5.31 1.01
C TRP A 228 5.33 5.82 2.41
N LYS A 229 5.80 7.03 2.75
CA LYS A 229 5.50 7.66 4.03
C LYS A 229 4.00 7.96 4.16
N ASP A 230 3.35 8.47 3.12
CA ASP A 230 1.92 8.76 3.14
C ASP A 230 1.08 7.49 3.23
N ILE A 231 1.48 6.43 2.53
CA ILE A 231 0.85 5.09 2.64
C ILE A 231 1.01 4.55 4.08
N LEU A 232 2.20 4.67 4.68
CA LEU A 232 2.44 4.23 6.07
C LEU A 232 1.62 5.02 7.10
N ILE A 233 1.41 6.33 6.90
CA ILE A 233 0.46 7.12 7.70
C ILE A 233 -0.94 6.52 7.61
N GLY A 234 -1.36 6.14 6.39
CA GLY A 234 -2.61 5.41 6.18
C GLY A 234 -2.66 4.10 6.97
N CYS A 235 -1.58 3.31 6.95
CA CYS A 235 -1.51 2.04 7.70
C CYS A 235 -1.65 2.25 9.22
N VAL A 236 -1.05 3.31 9.77
CA VAL A 236 -1.18 3.67 11.19
C VAL A 236 -2.64 3.97 11.56
N ILE A 237 -3.33 4.74 10.71
CA ILE A 237 -4.75 5.09 10.91
C ILE A 237 -5.64 3.85 10.78
N ASP A 238 -5.40 3.04 9.75
CA ASP A 238 -6.19 1.83 9.51
C ASP A 238 -6.06 0.83 10.66
N LEU A 239 -4.84 0.64 11.19
CA LEU A 239 -4.61 -0.21 12.35
C LEU A 239 -5.23 0.38 13.63
N SER A 240 -5.15 1.69 13.84
CA SER A 240 -5.77 2.32 15.02
C SER A 240 -7.29 2.15 15.03
N LEU A 241 -7.92 2.22 13.85
CA LEU A 241 -9.34 1.94 13.68
C LEU A 241 -9.67 0.47 13.94
N CYS A 242 -8.84 -0.47 13.46
CA CYS A 242 -9.02 -1.88 13.79
C CYS A 242 -8.94 -2.13 15.31
N PHE A 243 -8.02 -1.48 16.02
CA PHE A 243 -7.95 -1.58 17.48
C PHE A 243 -9.20 -1.06 18.18
N VAL A 244 -9.82 0.01 17.67
CA VAL A 244 -11.08 0.55 18.22
C VAL A 244 -12.22 -0.44 18.00
N ASP A 245 -12.33 -1.02 16.80
CA ASP A 245 -13.34 -2.05 16.49
C ASP A 245 -13.16 -3.32 17.36
N MET A 246 -11.92 -3.62 17.78
CA MET A 246 -11.61 -4.67 18.77
C MET A 246 -11.82 -4.24 20.23
N ASN A 247 -12.41 -3.06 20.48
CA ASN A 247 -12.57 -2.43 21.79
C ASN A 247 -11.26 -2.06 22.52
N ASN A 248 -10.11 -2.08 21.85
CA ASN A 248 -8.79 -1.78 22.41
C ASN A 248 -8.35 -0.31 22.16
N HIS A 249 -9.17 0.63 22.64
CA HIS A 249 -8.96 2.08 22.50
C HIS A 249 -7.62 2.56 23.06
N LYS A 250 -7.16 1.96 24.16
CA LYS A 250 -5.88 2.31 24.80
C LYS A 250 -4.69 2.05 23.86
N GLN A 251 -4.71 0.92 23.14
CA GLN A 251 -3.66 0.61 22.18
C GLN A 251 -3.74 1.49 20.94
N ALA A 252 -4.95 1.79 20.45
CA ALA A 252 -5.17 2.73 19.34
C ALA A 252 -4.53 4.11 19.63
N ILE A 253 -4.81 4.68 20.80
CA ILE A 253 -4.24 5.98 21.23
C ILE A 253 -2.70 5.88 21.39
N LYS A 254 -2.21 4.79 21.96
CA LYS A 254 -0.76 4.55 22.13
C LYS A 254 -0.05 4.50 20.78
N LEU A 255 -0.62 3.84 19.79
CA LEU A 255 -0.09 3.75 18.42
C LEU A 255 -0.01 5.15 17.79
N LEU A 256 -1.11 5.91 17.81
CA LEU A 256 -1.13 7.27 17.25
C LEU A 256 -0.08 8.17 17.88
N ASN A 257 0.03 8.16 19.21
CA ASN A 257 1.01 8.97 19.94
C ASN A 257 2.47 8.59 19.61
N LYS A 258 2.77 7.29 19.49
CA LYS A 258 4.09 6.83 19.04
C LYS A 258 4.40 7.33 17.62
N ALA A 259 3.45 7.22 16.70
CA ALA A 259 3.61 7.67 15.33
C ALA A 259 3.81 9.20 15.25
N THR A 260 3.07 10.00 16.03
CA THR A 260 3.29 11.45 16.14
C THR A 260 4.69 11.78 16.63
N SER A 261 5.20 11.07 17.64
CA SER A 261 6.54 11.29 18.18
C SER A 261 7.63 11.06 17.11
N ILE A 262 7.48 9.98 16.32
CA ILE A 262 8.39 9.66 15.21
C ILE A 262 8.39 10.77 14.15
N LEU A 263 7.19 11.25 13.75
CA LEU A 263 7.07 12.30 12.74
C LEU A 263 7.77 13.61 13.16
N LYS A 264 7.65 13.99 14.43
CA LYS A 264 8.33 15.16 14.99
C LYS A 264 9.84 15.04 14.90
N GLN A 265 10.39 13.87 15.22
CA GLN A 265 11.83 13.61 15.17
C GLN A 265 12.40 13.70 13.75
N GLN A 266 11.60 13.37 12.73
CA GLN A 266 12.05 13.36 11.33
C GLN A 266 11.91 14.71 10.60
N HIS A 267 11.49 15.79 11.26
CA HIS A 267 11.16 17.08 10.63
C HIS A 267 10.19 16.96 9.42
N GLY A 268 9.41 15.88 9.36
CA GLY A 268 8.49 15.61 8.27
C GLY A 268 7.04 15.50 8.75
N GLU A 269 6.74 16.10 9.90
CA GLU A 269 5.38 16.34 10.37
C GLU A 269 4.75 17.39 9.44
N ASN A 270 3.84 16.95 8.55
CA ASN A 270 2.95 17.89 7.90
C ASN A 270 1.78 18.22 8.86
N LEU A 271 1.30 19.46 8.83
CA LEU A 271 0.26 19.95 9.74
C LEU A 271 -0.99 19.06 9.71
N GLN A 272 -1.37 18.61 8.52
CA GLN A 272 -2.54 17.78 8.28
C GLN A 272 -2.47 16.41 8.97
N THR A 273 -1.33 15.70 8.91
CA THR A 273 -1.20 14.37 9.56
C THR A 273 -1.28 14.50 11.07
N LYS A 274 -0.68 15.55 11.62
CA LYS A 274 -0.76 15.85 13.05
C LYS A 274 -2.21 16.09 13.48
N GLU A 275 -2.93 16.92 12.75
CA GLU A 275 -4.34 17.21 13.01
C GLU A 275 -5.20 15.96 12.94
N ILE A 276 -4.99 15.08 11.95
CA ILE A 276 -5.70 13.80 11.83
C ILE A 276 -5.40 12.88 13.03
N PHE A 277 -4.12 12.73 13.42
CA PHE A 277 -3.78 11.87 14.56
C PHE A 277 -4.35 12.40 15.87
N GLN A 278 -4.30 13.71 16.09
CA GLN A 278 -4.88 14.34 17.27
C GLN A 278 -6.40 14.21 17.30
N PHE A 279 -7.05 14.36 16.14
CA PHE A 279 -8.48 14.15 15.98
C PHE A 279 -8.89 12.71 16.31
N LEU A 280 -8.23 11.73 15.70
CA LEU A 280 -8.52 10.32 15.96
C LEU A 280 -8.31 9.97 17.44
N ALA A 281 -7.23 10.45 18.04
CA ALA A 281 -6.98 10.25 19.46
C ALA A 281 -8.07 10.89 20.34
N TYR A 282 -8.58 12.07 19.96
CA TYR A 282 -9.70 12.73 20.64
C TYR A 282 -11.00 11.91 20.52
N LEU A 283 -11.33 11.45 19.31
CA LEU A 283 -12.50 10.60 19.05
C LEU A 283 -12.47 9.33 19.92
N TYR A 284 -11.32 8.64 19.98
CA TYR A 284 -11.21 7.38 20.72
C TYR A 284 -11.32 7.55 22.24
N VAL A 285 -11.10 8.76 22.77
CA VAL A 285 -11.29 9.09 24.18
C VAL A 285 -12.75 9.41 24.48
N LYS A 286 -13.42 10.18 23.61
CA LYS A 286 -14.81 10.57 23.80
C LYS A 286 -15.77 9.56 23.16
N LYS A 287 -16.24 8.62 23.97
CA LYS A 287 -17.20 7.58 23.57
C LYS A 287 -18.59 8.11 23.18
N ASP A 288 -18.98 9.28 23.70
CA ASP A 288 -20.22 9.99 23.36
C ASP A 288 -19.88 11.43 23.00
N ILE A 289 -20.01 11.80 21.73
CA ILE A 289 -19.74 13.16 21.26
C ILE A 289 -21.04 13.79 20.77
N SER A 290 -21.43 14.91 21.35
CA SER A 290 -22.58 15.69 20.88
C SER A 290 -22.24 16.41 19.58
N SER A 291 -23.26 16.69 18.76
CA SER A 291 -23.15 17.51 17.54
C SER A 291 -22.67 18.95 17.80
N GLU A 292 -22.68 19.38 19.06
CA GLU A 292 -22.26 20.71 19.54
C GLU A 292 -20.80 20.73 20.04
N ASP A 293 -20.06 19.62 19.98
CA ASP A 293 -18.67 19.59 20.43
C ASP A 293 -17.80 20.50 19.53
N VAL A 294 -17.22 21.53 20.15
CA VAL A 294 -16.45 22.60 19.50
C VAL A 294 -15.27 22.04 18.69
N VAL A 295 -14.65 20.94 19.17
CA VAL A 295 -13.54 20.28 18.47
C VAL A 295 -14.05 19.62 17.19
N ILE A 296 -15.22 18.98 17.23
CA ILE A 296 -15.84 18.40 16.04
C ILE A 296 -16.25 19.49 15.05
N GLN A 297 -16.88 20.57 15.49
CA GLN A 297 -17.33 21.63 14.56
C GLN A 297 -16.15 22.30 13.84
N LYS A 298 -15.06 22.57 14.54
CA LYS A 298 -13.83 23.08 13.93
C LYS A 298 -13.27 22.11 12.89
N ILE A 299 -13.28 20.82 13.20
CA ILE A 299 -12.78 19.80 12.26
C ILE A 299 -13.72 19.63 11.07
N LYS A 300 -15.04 19.77 11.25
CA LYS A 300 -15.99 19.81 10.14
C LYS A 300 -15.67 20.96 9.17
N SER A 301 -15.36 22.15 9.69
CA SER A 301 -14.95 23.29 8.84
C SER A 301 -13.58 23.10 8.19
N ASP A 302 -12.63 22.47 8.89
CA ASP A 302 -11.30 22.22 8.33
C ASP A 302 -11.37 21.12 7.25
N MET A 303 -12.22 20.10 7.44
CA MET A 303 -12.42 19.01 6.50
C MET A 303 -13.25 19.42 5.28
N SER A 304 -14.22 20.33 5.40
CA SER A 304 -14.90 20.88 4.23
C SER A 304 -13.92 21.66 3.35
N ASN A 305 -12.97 22.38 3.95
CA ASN A 305 -11.88 23.04 3.23
C ASN A 305 -10.87 22.05 2.63
N SER A 306 -10.68 20.88 3.25
CA SER A 306 -9.78 19.83 2.74
C SER A 306 -10.24 19.17 1.44
N SER A 307 -11.54 19.27 1.11
CA SER A 307 -12.12 18.74 -0.13
C SER A 307 -11.47 19.32 -1.40
N PHE A 308 -10.84 20.50 -1.31
CA PHE A 308 -10.11 21.14 -2.41
C PHE A 308 -8.72 20.55 -2.65
N TYR A 309 -8.16 19.81 -1.68
CA TYR A 309 -6.75 19.38 -1.72
C TYR A 309 -6.56 17.86 -1.59
N LEU A 310 -7.56 17.13 -1.10
CA LEU A 310 -7.51 15.66 -0.99
C LEU A 310 -8.07 14.95 -2.23
N PRO A 311 -7.45 13.84 -2.66
CA PRO A 311 -8.06 12.94 -3.62
C PRO A 311 -9.44 12.46 -3.15
N ARG A 312 -10.36 12.27 -4.10
CA ARG A 312 -11.78 11.97 -3.81
C ARG A 312 -11.97 10.75 -2.91
N ASN A 313 -11.20 9.69 -3.10
CA ASN A 313 -11.28 8.47 -2.29
C ASN A 313 -10.79 8.67 -0.84
N GLU A 314 -9.79 9.51 -0.60
CA GLU A 314 -9.36 9.88 0.76
C GLU A 314 -10.41 10.75 1.44
N PHE A 315 -10.97 11.71 0.70
CA PHE A 315 -12.09 12.51 1.19
C PHE A 315 -13.29 11.64 1.59
N ASP A 316 -13.68 10.69 0.72
CA ASP A 316 -14.75 9.74 1.01
C ASP A 316 -14.43 8.88 2.24
N PHE A 317 -13.18 8.44 2.43
CA PHE A 317 -12.75 7.72 3.63
C PHE A 317 -12.99 8.54 4.90
N PHE A 318 -12.52 9.79 4.94
CA PHE A 318 -12.68 10.63 6.13
C PHE A 318 -14.14 11.01 6.40
N LYS A 319 -14.93 11.24 5.34
CA LYS A 319 -16.37 11.45 5.45
C LYS A 319 -17.08 10.23 6.03
N ASN A 320 -16.65 9.02 5.67
CA ASN A 320 -17.25 7.78 6.17
C ASN A 320 -16.83 7.48 7.61
N LEU A 321 -15.60 7.82 7.99
CA LEU A 321 -15.09 7.67 9.34
C LEU A 321 -15.94 8.46 10.35
N THR A 322 -16.29 9.69 10.01
CA THR A 322 -17.12 10.52 10.88
C THR A 322 -18.54 9.96 11.03
N ILE A 323 -19.12 9.40 9.96
CA ILE A 323 -20.43 8.74 10.01
C ILE A 323 -20.39 7.49 10.90
N LYS A 324 -19.33 6.66 10.80
CA LYS A 324 -19.19 5.39 11.56
C LYS A 324 -19.09 5.62 13.07
N GLU A 325 -18.35 6.65 13.50
CA GLU A 325 -18.18 7.03 14.93
C GLU A 325 -19.39 7.80 15.49
N LYS A 326 -20.56 7.78 14.82
CA LYS A 326 -21.75 8.58 15.16
C LYS A 326 -21.47 10.09 15.30
N CYS A 327 -20.45 10.62 14.61
CA CYS A 327 -20.32 12.07 14.47
C CYS A 327 -21.36 12.51 13.45
N VAL A 328 -22.55 12.86 13.96
CA VAL A 328 -23.75 13.28 13.22
C VAL A 328 -23.37 14.20 12.05
N PHE A 329 -23.35 13.65 10.84
CA PHE A 329 -23.53 14.38 9.61
C PHE A 329 -24.94 14.01 9.13
N GLU A 330 -25.92 14.74 9.64
CA GLU A 330 -27.10 15.04 8.82
C GLU A 330 -26.72 16.15 7.83
#